data_AF-A0A0C3DB15-F1
#
_entry.id   AF-A0A0C3DB15-F1
#
_cell.length_a   1.000
_cell.length_b   1.000
_cell.length_c   1.000
_cell.angle_alpha   90.00
_cell.angle_beta   90.00
_cell.angle_gamma   90.00
#
_symmetry.space_group_name_H-M   'P 1'
#
loop_
_entity.id
_entity.type
_entity.pdbx_description
1 polymer ?
#
loop_
_entity_poly.entity_id
_entity_poly.type
_entity_poly.pdbx_seq_one_letter_code
_entity_poly.pdbx_strand_id
1 'polypeptide(L)' 'KVLRVSWLKAKARCDRWSEELRMVQREMFWTTLWFKHQEREWERRFMANGKPGHQAYAAKQQALWENFGKKAEEGF' A
#
# COMPACT_ATOMS: atom_id res chain seq x y z
N LYS A 1 37.69 -14.08 22.28
CA LYS A 1 36.99 -12.76 22.13
C LYS A 1 36.36 -12.55 20.74
N VAL A 2 37.01 -12.95 19.63
CA VAL A 2 36.52 -12.73 18.25
C VAL A 2 35.17 -13.40 17.92
N LEU A 3 34.95 -14.64 18.40
CA LEU A 3 33.72 -15.40 18.12
C LEU A 3 32.43 -14.72 18.64
N ARG A 4 32.49 -14.11 19.84
CA ARG A 4 31.34 -13.41 20.44
C ARG A 4 30.95 -12.16 19.65
N VAL A 5 31.94 -11.39 19.18
CA VAL A 5 31.69 -10.19 18.36
C VAL A 5 31.11 -10.57 17.00
N SER A 6 31.62 -11.64 16.38
CA SER A 6 31.08 -12.18 15.13
C SER A 6 29.62 -12.60 15.29
N TRP A 7 29.30 -13.33 16.36
CA TRP A 7 27.94 -13.75 16.68
C TRP A 7 26.99 -12.57 16.91
N LEU A 8 27.40 -11.56 17.69
CA LEU A 8 26.59 -10.36 17.93
C LEU A 8 26.28 -9.60 16.64
N LYS A 9 27.26 -9.50 15.72
CA LYS A 9 27.05 -8.87 14.40
C LYS A 9 26.08 -9.66 13.52
N ALA A 10 26.17 -11.00 13.54
CA ALA A 10 25.24 -11.86 12.82
C ALA A 10 23.83 -11.74 13.39
N LYS A 11 23.68 -11.74 14.72
CA LYS A 11 22.40 -11.55 15.40
C LYS A 11 21.78 -10.20 15.06
N ALA A 12 22.53 -9.10 15.18
CA ALA A 12 22.02 -7.76 14.87
C ALA A 12 21.53 -7.64 13.41
N ARG A 13 22.17 -8.34 12.48
CA ARG A 13 21.72 -8.37 11.08
C ARG A 13 20.43 -9.16 10.91
N CYS A 14 20.31 -10.29 11.58
CA CYS A 14 19.10 -11.11 11.59
C CYS A 14 17.90 -10.35 12.19
N ASP A 15 18.13 -9.69 13.33
CA ASP A 15 17.13 -8.87 14.01
C ASP A 15 16.66 -7.73 13.08
N ARG A 16 17.61 -7.00 12.46
CA ARG A 16 17.28 -5.94 11.49
C ARG A 16 16.48 -6.45 10.30
N TRP A 17 16.86 -7.56 9.69
CA TRP A 17 16.11 -8.15 8.58
C TRP A 17 14.70 -8.56 9.00
N SER A 18 14.53 -9.06 10.22
CA SER A 18 13.22 -9.41 10.77
C SER A 18 12.35 -8.17 10.98
N GLU A 19 12.94 -7.05 11.40
CA GLU A 19 12.26 -5.76 11.51
C GLU A 19 11.86 -5.21 10.14
N GLU A 20 12.79 -5.16 9.19
CA GLU A 20 12.57 -4.69 7.82
C GLU A 20 11.45 -5.49 7.14
N LEU A 21 11.44 -6.82 7.26
CA LEU A 21 10.38 -7.66 6.71
C LEU A 21 9.00 -7.26 7.25
N ARG A 22 8.88 -7.04 8.56
CA ARG A 22 7.62 -6.62 9.19
C ARG A 22 7.21 -5.22 8.77
N MET A 23 8.17 -4.31 8.53
CA MET A 23 7.87 -2.97 8.03
C MET A 23 7.34 -3.03 6.60
N VAL A 24 8.01 -3.77 5.71
CA VAL A 24 7.59 -3.94 4.32
C VAL A 24 6.20 -4.57 4.22
N GLN A 25 5.93 -5.64 4.99
CA GLN A 25 4.59 -6.25 5.04
C GLN A 25 3.51 -5.27 5.46
N ARG A 26 3.81 -4.42 6.46
CA ARG A 26 2.88 -3.36 6.87
C ARG A 26 2.70 -2.36 5.75
N GLU A 27 3.77 -1.88 5.13
CA GLU A 27 3.71 -0.90 4.04
C GLU A 27 2.88 -1.38 2.85
N MET A 28 3.01 -2.66 2.46
CA MET A 28 2.16 -3.29 1.46
C MET A 28 0.68 -3.24 1.87
N PHE A 29 0.36 -3.60 3.12
CA PHE A 29 -1.00 -3.52 3.65
C PHE A 29 -1.56 -2.08 3.66
N TRP A 30 -0.77 -1.11 4.12
CA TRP A 30 -1.16 0.31 4.11
C TRP A 30 -1.37 0.84 2.69
N THR A 31 -0.58 0.37 1.73
CA THR A 31 -0.72 0.73 0.31
C THR A 31 -2.06 0.26 -0.25
N THR A 32 -2.47 -0.97 0.04
CA THR A 32 -3.80 -1.49 -0.35
C THR A 32 -4.93 -0.68 0.29
N LEU A 33 -4.81 -0.34 1.58
CA LEU A 33 -5.79 0.52 2.25
C LEU A 33 -5.87 1.92 1.64
N TRP A 34 -4.73 2.47 1.21
CA TRP A 34 -4.67 3.77 0.55
C TRP A 34 -5.39 3.76 -0.79
N PHE A 35 -5.22 2.71 -1.62
CA PHE A 35 -5.97 2.58 -2.88
C PHE A 35 -7.48 2.53 -2.65
N LYS A 36 -7.94 1.73 -1.68
CA LYS A 36 -9.36 1.68 -1.28
C LYS A 36 -9.87 3.02 -0.74
N HIS A 37 -9.02 3.81 -0.09
CA HIS A 37 -9.39 5.15 0.35
C HIS A 37 -9.53 6.10 -0.84
N GLN A 38 -8.59 6.09 -1.79
CA GLN A 38 -8.67 6.92 -3.00
C GLN A 38 -9.88 6.60 -3.86
N GLU A 39 -10.19 5.32 -4.05
CA GLU A 39 -11.41 4.88 -4.74
C GLU A 39 -12.67 5.53 -4.15
N ARG A 40 -12.83 5.45 -2.82
CA ARG A 40 -13.98 6.03 -2.10
C ARG A 40 -14.02 7.56 -2.19
N GLU A 41 -12.87 8.23 -2.19
CA GLU A 41 -12.82 9.68 -2.39
C GLU A 41 -13.27 10.08 -3.81
N TRP A 42 -12.93 9.30 -4.83
CA TRP A 42 -13.41 9.54 -6.20
C TRP A 42 -14.90 9.22 -6.36
N GLU A 43 -15.41 8.18 -5.70
CA GLU A 43 -16.85 7.92 -5.61
C GLU A 43 -17.59 9.10 -4.96
N ARG A 44 -17.08 9.64 -3.84
CA ARG A 44 -17.66 10.84 -3.22
C ARG A 44 -17.69 12.03 -4.19
N ARG A 45 -16.60 12.24 -4.95
CA ARG A 45 -16.53 13.32 -5.96
C ARG A 45 -17.50 13.10 -7.11
N PHE A 46 -17.73 11.85 -7.53
CA PHE A 46 -18.74 11.50 -8.53
C PHE A 46 -20.13 11.93 -8.04
N MET A 47 -20.49 11.57 -6.81
CA MET A 47 -21.79 11.89 -6.22
C MET A 47 -21.98 13.39 -5.99
N ALA A 48 -20.92 14.13 -5.66
CA ALA A 48 -20.98 15.56 -5.40
C ALA A 48 -21.08 16.43 -6.66
N ASN A 49 -20.70 15.92 -7.84
CA ASN A 49 -20.72 16.68 -9.09
C ASN A 49 -21.98 16.36 -9.90
N GLY A 50 -22.74 17.39 -10.29
CA GLY A 50 -23.90 17.22 -11.18
C GLY A 50 -23.60 17.34 -12.68
N LYS A 51 -22.35 17.67 -13.05
CA LYS A 51 -21.95 17.83 -14.45
C LYS A 51 -21.55 16.47 -15.06
N PRO A 52 -22.17 16.03 -16.17
CA PRO A 52 -21.90 14.72 -16.76
C PRO A 52 -20.43 14.45 -17.08
N GLY A 53 -19.69 15.46 -17.57
CA GLY A 53 -18.27 15.31 -17.89
C GLY A 53 -17.39 15.08 -16.65
N HIS A 54 -17.68 15.75 -15.54
CA HIS A 54 -16.97 15.54 -14.27
C HIS A 54 -17.27 14.17 -13.67
N GLN A 55 -18.53 13.74 -13.75
CA GLN A 55 -18.94 12.40 -13.35
C GLN A 55 -18.23 11.32 -14.16
N ALA A 56 -18.18 11.45 -15.49
CA ALA A 56 -17.47 10.50 -16.35
C ALA A 56 -15.98 10.40 -15.98
N TYR A 57 -15.32 11.53 -15.70
CA TYR A 57 -13.93 11.52 -15.25
C TYR A 57 -13.75 10.89 -13.86
N ALA A 58 -14.62 11.24 -12.91
CA ALA A 58 -14.58 10.69 -11.56
C ALA A 58 -14.78 9.16 -11.55
N ALA A 59 -15.72 8.66 -12.35
CA ALA A 59 -15.94 7.22 -12.53
C ALA A 59 -14.71 6.52 -13.12
N LYS A 60 -14.05 7.13 -14.11
CA LYS A 60 -12.80 6.61 -14.66
C LYS A 60 -11.69 6.54 -13.60
N GLN A 61 -11.57 7.57 -12.76
CA GLN A 61 -10.59 7.58 -11.67
C GLN A 61 -10.89 6.51 -10.63
N GLN A 62 -12.16 6.36 -10.22
CA GLN A 62 -12.58 5.31 -9.29
C GLN A 62 -12.15 3.92 -9.80
N ALA A 63 -12.49 3.58 -11.04
CA ALA A 63 -12.11 2.30 -11.65
C ALA A 63 -10.59 2.10 -11.75
N LEU A 64 -9.82 3.17 -11.94
CA LEU A 64 -8.35 3.10 -11.93
C LEU A 64 -7.82 2.69 -10.54
N TRP A 65 -8.31 3.34 -9.48
CA TRP A 65 -7.89 3.06 -8.11
C TRP A 65 -8.36 1.67 -7.63
N GLU A 66 -9.56 1.26 -8.02
CA GLU A 66 -10.06 -0.10 -7.78
C GLU A 66 -9.11 -1.15 -8.41
N ASN A 67 -8.68 -0.93 -9.66
CA ASN A 67 -7.75 -1.83 -10.34
C ASN A 67 -6.36 -1.87 -9.69
N PHE A 68 -5.88 -0.74 -9.15
CA PHE A 68 -4.64 -0.74 -8.36
C PHE A 68 -4.80 -1.54 -7.06
N GLY A 69 -5.94 -1.42 -6.39
CA GLY A 69 -6.28 -2.23 -5.22
C GLY A 69 -6.24 -3.72 -5.53
N LYS A 70 -6.93 -4.16 -6.58
CA LYS A 70 -6.94 -5.56 -7.02
C LYS A 70 -5.55 -6.10 -7.34
N LYS A 71 -4.77 -5.35 -8.12
CA LYS A 71 -3.39 -5.75 -8.45
C LYS A 71 -2.48 -5.81 -7.22
N ALA A 72 -2.67 -4.94 -6.24
CA ALA A 72 -1.91 -4.98 -5.00
C ALA A 72 -2.26 -6.19 -4.14
N GLU A 73 -3.55 -6.60 -4.11
CA GLU A 73 -4.01 -7.82 -3.43
C GLU A 73 -3.55 -9.11 -4.13
N GLU A 74 -3.33 -9.07 -5.45
CA GLU A 74 -2.78 -10.20 -6.21
C GLU A 74 -1.24 -10.27 -6.16
N GLY A 75 -0.58 -9.11 -6.04
CA GLY A 75 0.87 -8.98 -6.20
C GLY A 75 1.68 -9.08 -4.90
N PHE A 76 1.07 -8.88 -3.74
CA PHE A 76 1.68 -9.06 -2.41
C PHE A 76 0.95 -10.15 -1.64
#